data_AF-A0A9D2L4V3-F1
#
_entry.id   AF-A0A9D2L4V3-F1
#
_cell.length_a   1.000
_cell.length_b   1.000
_cell.length_c   1.000
_cell.angle_alpha   90.00
_cell.angle_beta   90.00
_cell.angle_gamma   90.00
#
_symmetry.space_group_name_H-M   'P 1'
#
loop_
_entity.id
_entity.type
_entity.pdbx_description
1 polymer ?
#
loop_
_entity_poly.entity_id
_entity_poly.type
_entity_poly.pdbx_seq_one_letter_code
_entity_poly.pdbx_strand_id
1 'polypeptide(L)'
;MRRLFSHLLILCLLGATACTSHFSSLSEQEKVLLERFRTIRLLQREMASILPGFDDPNYIRPLLYYTDSICYVMDPGADFQEQFAARLVYRDDSLRVYKTSLPDSIPFHMETQVDFLDSTAFNYWSPYLYCSSPEIVARSVPDVTTDNAWFPMVLHECAHGYQYAHPWLDALLAHALPMHGEMELARLHLQYDWFNELIEVENRAILDAVDADDASDRNSHIRTFLMSRKARKERMAQELSEEAVRDEEFYEYMEGLARYIEAEVGFRLGCYSQEKDTWLFDTNRSGYFFATGYNLMRLFDRLGVDKSSLYTDSFRPLEDFVREAVNQQ
;
A
#
# COMPACT_ATOMS: atom_id res chain seq x y z
N MET A 1 43.87 61.11 -26.07
CA MET A 1 43.89 61.11 -27.55
C MET A 1 43.42 59.75 -28.06
N ARG A 2 42.37 59.76 -28.91
CA ARG A 2 42.00 58.83 -30.00
C ARG A 2 42.58 57.40 -29.96
N ARG A 3 41.72 56.40 -29.71
CA ARG A 3 41.08 55.50 -30.69
C ARG A 3 42.04 54.52 -31.38
N LEU A 4 41.80 53.21 -31.21
CA LEU A 4 41.52 52.31 -32.34
C LEU A 4 40.92 50.97 -31.84
N PHE A 5 39.74 50.69 -32.39
CA PHE A 5 39.00 49.43 -32.32
C PHE A 5 39.72 48.36 -33.14
N SER A 6 39.80 47.12 -32.63
CA SER A 6 39.85 45.92 -33.47
C SER A 6 39.25 44.71 -32.72
N HIS A 7 38.18 44.20 -33.33
CA HIS A 7 37.43 42.97 -33.10
C HIS A 7 38.18 41.74 -32.55
N LEU A 8 37.61 41.07 -31.55
CA LEU A 8 37.21 39.66 -31.64
C LEU A 8 36.21 39.31 -30.52
N LEU A 9 34.92 39.35 -30.87
CA LEU A 9 33.87 38.55 -30.23
C LEU A 9 33.97 37.15 -30.87
N ILE A 10 33.65 36.08 -30.11
CA ILE A 10 33.70 34.62 -30.42
C ILE A 10 34.66 33.97 -29.39
N LEU A 11 34.30 33.00 -28.54
CA LEU A 11 33.36 31.88 -28.69
C LEU A 11 32.78 31.46 -27.33
N CYS A 12 31.52 31.03 -27.38
CA CYS A 12 30.69 30.55 -26.29
C CYS A 12 31.26 29.33 -25.53
N LEU A 13 30.92 29.28 -24.24
CA LEU A 13 30.45 28.11 -23.49
C LEU A 13 30.86 26.74 -24.06
N LEU A 14 31.99 26.22 -23.58
CA LEU A 14 32.28 24.79 -23.55
C LEU A 14 32.73 24.46 -22.14
N GLY A 15 31.89 23.70 -21.42
CA GLY A 15 32.15 23.33 -20.04
C GLY A 15 30.92 22.92 -19.23
N ALA A 16 29.72 22.84 -19.82
CA ALA A 16 28.70 21.93 -19.33
C ALA A 16 28.83 20.65 -20.18
N THR A 17 29.68 19.73 -19.75
CA THR A 17 29.52 18.33 -20.14
C THR A 17 28.18 17.90 -19.56
N ALA A 18 27.11 18.09 -20.33
CA ALA A 18 25.91 17.32 -20.14
C ALA A 18 26.36 15.87 -20.15
N CYS A 19 26.17 15.17 -19.03
CA CYS A 19 26.16 13.71 -19.01
C CYS A 19 24.93 13.23 -19.79
N THR A 20 24.85 13.52 -21.08
CA THR A 20 24.04 12.78 -22.04
C THR A 20 24.91 11.60 -22.50
N SER A 21 25.29 10.74 -21.56
CA SER A 21 26.07 9.54 -21.85
C SER A 21 25.14 8.34 -21.94
N HIS A 22 24.98 7.84 -23.17
CA HIS A 22 24.57 6.47 -23.51
C HIS A 22 23.29 5.92 -22.85
N PHE A 23 22.14 6.42 -23.30
CA PHE A 23 20.94 5.58 -23.34
C PHE A 23 20.76 5.13 -24.78
N SER A 24 21.09 3.86 -25.03
CA SER A 24 20.61 3.12 -26.20
C SER A 24 19.12 3.37 -26.40
N SER A 25 18.65 3.39 -27.65
CA SER A 25 17.21 3.50 -27.95
C SER A 25 16.43 2.49 -27.12
N LEU A 26 15.71 2.97 -26.09
CA LEU A 26 14.85 2.15 -25.26
C LEU A 26 13.94 1.33 -26.17
N SER A 27 13.78 0.04 -25.88
CA SER A 27 12.77 -0.77 -26.54
C SER A 27 11.37 -0.20 -26.27
N GLU A 28 10.40 -0.50 -27.14
CA GLU A 28 9.01 -0.09 -26.91
C GLU A 28 8.47 -0.62 -25.58
N GLN A 29 8.88 -1.84 -25.19
CA GLN A 29 8.50 -2.42 -23.90
C GLN A 29 9.07 -1.62 -22.71
N GLU A 30 10.33 -1.18 -22.81
CA GLU A 30 10.94 -0.33 -21.77
C GLU A 30 10.27 1.04 -21.71
N LYS A 31 9.84 1.62 -22.83
CA LYS A 31 9.07 2.87 -22.82
C LYS A 31 7.73 2.72 -22.08
N VAL A 32 6.98 1.65 -22.36
CA VAL A 32 5.71 1.36 -21.68
C VAL A 32 5.94 1.16 -20.18
N LEU A 33 6.97 0.41 -19.80
CA LEU A 33 7.35 0.22 -18.39
C LEU A 33 7.66 1.55 -17.68
N LEU A 34 8.41 2.44 -18.32
CA LEU A 34 8.72 3.75 -17.75
C LEU A 34 7.48 4.62 -17.55
N GLU A 35 6.53 4.59 -18.50
CA GLU A 35 5.24 5.29 -18.32
C GLU A 35 4.43 4.69 -17.17
N ARG A 36 4.43 3.36 -17.00
CA ARG A 36 3.79 2.71 -15.83
C ARG A 36 4.42 3.16 -14.52
N PHE A 37 5.75 3.19 -14.43
CA PHE A 37 6.47 3.65 -13.23
C PHE A 37 6.20 5.13 -12.91
N ARG A 38 6.15 5.99 -13.94
CA ARG A 38 5.74 7.38 -13.78
C ARG A 38 4.31 7.51 -13.27
N THR A 39 3.42 6.68 -13.81
CA THR A 39 2.00 6.66 -13.41
C THR A 39 1.85 6.23 -11.95
N ILE A 40 2.57 5.19 -11.50
CA ILE A 40 2.61 4.79 -10.09
C ILE A 40 3.03 5.96 -9.20
N ARG A 41 4.13 6.66 -9.54
CA ARG A 41 4.59 7.83 -8.78
C ARG A 41 3.62 9.02 -8.83
N LEU A 42 2.85 9.17 -9.91
CA LEU A 42 1.82 10.19 -10.00
C LEU A 42 0.65 9.84 -9.08
N LEU A 43 0.15 8.62 -9.14
CA LEU A 43 -0.96 8.14 -8.30
C LEU A 43 -0.61 8.17 -6.82
N GLN A 44 0.61 7.79 -6.42
CA GLN A 44 1.09 7.94 -5.04
C GLN A 44 1.00 9.39 -4.57
N ARG A 45 1.48 10.35 -5.38
CA ARG A 45 1.38 11.79 -5.08
C ARG A 45 -0.05 12.28 -4.97
N GLU A 46 -0.94 11.80 -5.81
CA GLU A 46 -2.36 12.15 -5.72
C GLU A 46 -3.02 11.60 -4.44
N MET A 47 -2.62 10.40 -4.02
CA MET A 47 -3.09 9.74 -2.80
C MET A 47 -2.54 10.38 -1.51
N ALA A 48 -1.47 11.18 -1.59
CA ALA A 48 -0.94 11.92 -0.44
C ALA A 48 -1.93 12.94 0.16
N SER A 49 -2.96 13.33 -0.61
CA SER A 49 -4.09 14.15 -0.11
C SER A 49 -5.02 13.40 0.84
N ILE A 50 -5.02 12.06 0.78
CA ILE A 50 -5.87 11.16 1.55
C ILE A 50 -5.06 10.54 2.70
N LEU A 51 -3.82 10.15 2.41
CA LEU A 51 -2.86 9.61 3.36
C LEU A 51 -1.63 10.52 3.38
N PRO A 52 -1.57 11.50 4.30
CA PRO A 52 -0.44 12.43 4.37
C PRO A 52 0.89 11.69 4.52
N GLY A 53 1.89 12.10 3.73
CA GLY A 53 3.23 11.47 3.71
C GLY A 53 3.36 10.27 2.78
N PHE A 54 2.30 9.83 2.10
CA PHE A 54 2.36 8.69 1.19
C PHE A 54 3.30 8.87 -0.02
N ASP A 55 3.61 10.11 -0.37
CA ASP A 55 4.59 10.47 -1.40
C ASP A 55 5.94 10.94 -0.84
N ASP A 56 6.15 10.83 0.48
CA ASP A 56 7.43 11.16 1.11
C ASP A 56 8.53 10.20 0.62
N PRO A 57 9.64 10.70 0.06
CA PRO A 57 10.77 9.88 -0.36
C PRO A 57 11.33 8.95 0.72
N ASN A 58 11.17 9.27 2.01
CA ASN A 58 11.60 8.43 3.12
C ASN A 58 10.76 7.15 3.25
N TYR A 59 9.50 7.20 2.82
CA TYR A 59 8.55 6.09 2.92
C TYR A 59 8.31 5.36 1.60
N ILE A 60 8.78 5.93 0.49
CA ILE A 60 8.83 5.26 -0.79
C ILE A 60 9.80 4.07 -0.73
N ARG A 61 9.33 2.90 -1.18
CA ARG A 61 10.11 1.67 -1.21
C ARG A 61 10.40 1.18 -2.62
N PRO A 62 11.48 0.40 -2.82
CA PRO A 62 11.81 -0.10 -4.13
C PRO A 62 10.75 -1.08 -4.62
N LEU A 63 10.46 -1.03 -5.92
CA LEU A 63 9.47 -1.88 -6.58
C LEU A 63 10.18 -2.80 -7.56
N LEU A 64 10.01 -4.11 -7.38
CA LEU A 64 10.42 -5.17 -8.29
C LEU A 64 9.27 -5.44 -9.26
N TYR A 65 9.49 -5.11 -10.53
CA TYR A 65 8.56 -5.34 -11.62
C TYR A 65 8.95 -6.61 -12.37
N TYR A 66 8.21 -7.69 -12.11
CA TYR A 66 8.45 -9.00 -12.71
C TYR A 66 7.86 -9.07 -14.12
N THR A 67 8.66 -9.57 -15.06
CA THR A 67 8.22 -10.01 -16.39
C THR A 67 8.50 -11.51 -16.54
N ASP A 68 8.19 -12.10 -17.69
CA ASP A 68 8.37 -13.55 -17.92
C ASP A 68 9.83 -14.04 -17.78
N SER A 69 10.83 -13.15 -17.90
CA SER A 69 12.24 -13.57 -17.93
C SER A 69 13.23 -12.63 -17.25
N ILE A 70 12.81 -11.40 -16.92
CA ILE A 70 13.66 -10.38 -16.31
C ILE A 70 12.87 -9.57 -15.28
N CYS A 71 13.57 -8.96 -14.33
CA CYS A 71 12.99 -8.03 -13.37
C CYS A 71 13.56 -6.62 -13.58
N TYR A 72 12.68 -5.62 -13.55
CA TYR A 72 13.05 -4.21 -13.52
C TYR A 72 12.80 -3.68 -12.12
N VAL A 73 13.74 -2.91 -11.57
CA VAL A 73 13.66 -2.47 -10.17
C VAL A 73 13.75 -0.95 -10.10
N MET A 74 12.76 -0.33 -9.45
CA MET A 74 12.75 1.11 -9.16
C MET A 74 13.56 1.37 -7.90
N ASP A 75 14.61 2.21 -8.00
CA ASP A 75 15.41 2.71 -6.87
C ASP A 75 15.89 1.64 -5.85
N PRO A 76 16.48 0.51 -6.27
CA PRO A 76 16.98 -0.52 -5.33
C PRO A 76 18.12 0.00 -4.45
N GLY A 77 18.23 -0.54 -3.23
CA GLY A 77 19.37 -0.33 -2.34
C GLY A 77 20.68 -0.90 -2.90
N ALA A 78 21.81 -0.50 -2.32
CA ALA A 78 23.14 -0.95 -2.77
C ALA A 78 23.30 -2.48 -2.62
N ASP A 79 22.84 -3.04 -1.51
CA ASP A 79 22.94 -4.48 -1.22
C ASP A 79 22.19 -5.31 -2.26
N PHE A 80 20.99 -4.88 -2.66
CA PHE A 80 20.25 -5.51 -3.76
C PHE A 80 21.00 -5.42 -5.10
N GLN A 81 21.57 -4.25 -5.39
CA GLN A 81 22.33 -4.05 -6.63
C GLN A 81 23.53 -5.00 -6.71
N GLU A 82 24.23 -5.21 -5.60
CA GLU A 82 25.36 -6.14 -5.51
C GLU A 82 24.89 -7.60 -5.61
N GLN A 83 23.93 -8.01 -4.78
CA GLN A 83 23.46 -9.40 -4.70
C GLN A 83 22.89 -9.91 -6.03
N PHE A 84 22.12 -9.08 -6.75
CA PHE A 84 21.47 -9.48 -8.00
C PHE A 84 22.16 -8.91 -9.24
N ALA A 85 23.36 -8.35 -9.10
CA ALA A 85 24.09 -7.68 -10.18
C ALA A 85 23.20 -6.74 -11.01
N ALA A 86 22.32 -5.98 -10.33
CA ALA A 86 21.32 -5.15 -10.97
C ALA A 86 21.98 -3.95 -11.66
N ARG A 87 21.64 -3.73 -12.94
CA ARG A 87 22.32 -2.76 -13.81
C ARG A 87 21.40 -1.59 -14.11
N LEU A 88 21.89 -0.36 -13.95
CA LEU A 88 21.13 0.84 -14.32
C LEU A 88 20.83 0.82 -15.83
N VAL A 89 19.55 0.88 -16.19
CA VAL A 89 19.07 0.92 -17.59
C VAL A 89 18.38 2.23 -17.94
N TYR A 90 17.87 2.95 -16.95
CA TYR A 90 17.25 4.24 -17.14
C TYR A 90 17.44 5.15 -15.92
N ARG A 91 17.66 6.45 -16.16
CA ARG A 91 17.71 7.47 -15.11
C ARG A 91 17.21 8.81 -15.63
N ASP A 92 16.34 9.44 -14.85
CA ASP A 92 16.08 10.89 -14.91
C ASP A 92 16.08 11.48 -13.49
N ASP A 93 15.62 12.72 -13.34
CA ASP A 93 15.58 13.43 -12.05
C ASP A 93 14.61 12.79 -11.05
N SER A 94 13.67 11.97 -11.51
CA SER A 94 12.58 11.39 -10.72
C SER A 94 12.63 9.87 -10.57
N LEU A 95 13.35 9.18 -11.47
CA LEU A 95 13.37 7.72 -11.54
C LEU A 95 14.77 7.20 -11.79
N ARG A 96 15.14 6.14 -11.06
CA ARG A 96 16.23 5.24 -11.45
C ARG A 96 15.67 3.83 -11.61
N VAL A 97 15.90 3.24 -12.77
CA VAL A 97 15.45 1.89 -13.08
C VAL A 97 16.64 1.00 -13.38
N TYR A 98 16.66 -0.13 -12.70
CA TYR A 98 17.67 -1.16 -12.83
C TYR A 98 17.05 -2.39 -13.48
N LYS A 99 17.89 -3.22 -14.10
CA LYS A 99 17.51 -4.48 -14.71
C LYS A 99 18.34 -5.61 -14.13
N THR A 100 17.70 -6.71 -13.80
CA THR A 100 18.33 -7.92 -13.29
C THR A 100 17.60 -9.18 -13.79
N SER A 101 18.21 -10.36 -13.60
CA SER A 101 17.50 -11.64 -13.69
C SER A 101 16.38 -11.71 -12.64
N LEU A 102 15.43 -12.62 -12.82
CA LEU A 102 14.38 -12.83 -11.82
C LEU A 102 15.00 -13.20 -10.45
N PRO A 103 14.65 -12.50 -9.35
CA PRO A 103 15.13 -12.83 -8.01
C PRO A 103 14.70 -14.23 -7.53
N ASP A 104 13.56 -14.71 -8.03
CA ASP A 104 12.97 -16.01 -7.72
C ASP A 104 12.22 -16.59 -8.94
N SER A 105 11.63 -17.78 -8.78
CA SER A 105 10.87 -18.48 -9.83
C SER A 105 9.36 -18.53 -9.58
N ILE A 106 8.83 -17.73 -8.65
CA ILE A 106 7.41 -17.72 -8.33
C ILE A 106 6.64 -17.11 -9.53
N PRO A 107 5.60 -17.78 -10.06
CA PRO A 107 4.96 -17.34 -11.31
C PRO A 107 4.18 -16.02 -11.24
N PHE A 108 3.79 -15.60 -10.03
CA PHE A 108 2.95 -14.44 -9.79
C PHE A 108 3.34 -13.79 -8.47
N HIS A 109 3.41 -12.46 -8.50
CA HIS A 109 3.76 -11.59 -7.39
C HIS A 109 2.77 -10.42 -7.38
N MET A 110 2.14 -10.20 -6.23
CA MET A 110 1.48 -8.94 -5.88
C MET A 110 1.44 -8.91 -4.36
N GLU A 111 2.57 -8.54 -3.78
CA GLU A 111 2.77 -8.52 -2.33
C GLU A 111 3.94 -7.61 -1.96
N THR A 112 3.97 -7.19 -0.71
CA THR A 112 5.07 -6.44 -0.12
C THR A 112 5.78 -7.34 0.87
N GLN A 113 7.04 -7.64 0.62
CA GLN A 113 7.81 -8.52 1.49
C GLN A 113 8.83 -7.74 2.31
N VAL A 114 8.95 -8.14 3.56
CA VAL A 114 10.00 -7.72 4.49
C VAL A 114 10.40 -8.95 5.31
N ASP A 115 11.70 -9.15 5.49
CA ASP A 115 12.20 -10.21 6.35
C ASP A 115 12.62 -9.60 7.70
N PHE A 116 12.16 -10.18 8.80
CA PHE A 116 12.49 -9.71 10.15
C PHE A 116 13.51 -10.61 10.86
N LEU A 117 13.85 -11.76 10.29
CA LEU A 117 14.58 -12.85 10.94
C LEU A 117 15.90 -13.19 10.24
N ASP A 118 15.93 -13.22 8.91
CA ASP A 118 17.11 -13.55 8.12
C ASP A 118 17.90 -12.29 7.74
N SER A 119 18.93 -11.98 8.54
CA SER A 119 19.85 -10.87 8.28
C SER A 119 20.64 -10.95 6.96
N THR A 120 20.58 -12.09 6.25
CA THR A 120 21.22 -12.27 4.94
C THR A 120 20.27 -11.98 3.77
N ALA A 121 18.97 -11.85 4.03
CA ALA A 121 17.99 -11.49 3.03
C ALA A 121 18.13 -10.01 2.64
N PHE A 122 18.02 -9.69 1.34
CA PHE A 122 18.14 -8.31 0.86
C PHE A 122 17.01 -7.39 1.34
N ASN A 123 15.88 -7.99 1.75
CA ASN A 123 14.71 -7.32 2.30
C ASN A 123 14.68 -7.41 3.84
N TYR A 124 15.79 -7.76 4.49
CA TYR A 124 15.91 -7.74 5.95
C TYR A 124 15.69 -6.32 6.50
N TRP A 125 14.60 -6.12 7.25
CA TRP A 125 14.14 -4.80 7.74
C TRP A 125 14.04 -3.71 6.64
N SER A 126 13.98 -4.11 5.37
CA SER A 126 13.90 -3.21 4.23
C SER A 126 12.82 -3.72 3.29
N PRO A 127 11.58 -3.19 3.37
CA PRO A 127 10.47 -3.69 2.57
C PRO A 127 10.71 -3.44 1.07
N TYR A 128 10.33 -4.44 0.27
CA TYR A 128 10.32 -4.38 -1.19
C TYR A 128 8.93 -4.76 -1.71
N LEU A 129 8.45 -4.03 -2.71
CA LEU A 129 7.18 -4.34 -3.39
C LEU A 129 7.47 -5.30 -4.53
N TYR A 130 6.75 -6.41 -4.58
CA TYR A 130 6.87 -7.43 -5.61
C TYR A 130 5.62 -7.35 -6.48
N CYS A 131 5.77 -6.78 -7.67
CA CYS A 131 4.66 -6.55 -8.59
C CYS A 131 4.92 -7.26 -9.91
N SER A 132 4.09 -8.25 -10.21
CA SER A 132 4.01 -8.81 -11.55
C SER A 132 3.49 -7.78 -12.54
N SER A 133 4.06 -7.80 -13.74
CA SER A 133 3.58 -7.00 -14.87
C SER A 133 2.09 -7.21 -15.15
N PRO A 134 1.36 -6.22 -15.71
CA PRO A 134 -0.02 -6.40 -16.13
C PRO A 134 -0.22 -7.64 -17.02
N GLU A 135 0.76 -7.98 -17.84
CA GLU A 135 0.73 -9.14 -18.72
C GLU A 135 0.79 -10.48 -17.98
N ILE A 136 1.49 -10.55 -16.84
CA ILE A 136 1.47 -11.71 -15.93
C ILE A 136 0.16 -11.71 -15.14
N VAL A 137 -0.23 -10.56 -14.60
CA VAL A 137 -1.42 -10.43 -13.74
C VAL A 137 -2.68 -10.85 -14.50
N ALA A 138 -2.85 -10.44 -15.76
CA ALA A 138 -3.98 -10.82 -16.60
C ALA A 138 -4.13 -12.34 -16.84
N ARG A 139 -3.06 -13.13 -16.62
CA ARG A 139 -3.12 -14.61 -16.71
C ARG A 139 -3.55 -15.27 -15.40
N SER A 140 -3.35 -14.59 -14.28
CA SER A 140 -3.63 -15.12 -12.94
C SER A 140 -4.90 -14.53 -12.33
N VAL A 141 -5.28 -13.31 -12.72
CA VAL A 141 -6.43 -12.55 -12.21
C VAL A 141 -7.29 -12.13 -13.40
N PRO A 142 -8.33 -12.92 -13.76
CA PRO A 142 -9.08 -12.77 -15.03
C PRO A 142 -9.70 -11.39 -15.27
N ASP A 143 -10.05 -10.66 -14.20
CA ASP A 143 -10.73 -9.36 -14.30
C ASP A 143 -9.74 -8.19 -14.48
N VAL A 144 -8.43 -8.43 -14.31
CA VAL A 144 -7.38 -7.41 -14.41
C VAL A 144 -6.69 -7.50 -15.76
N THR A 145 -7.33 -6.92 -16.77
CA THR A 145 -6.90 -7.01 -18.18
C THR A 145 -6.30 -5.71 -18.74
N THR A 146 -6.23 -4.65 -17.93
CA THR A 146 -5.73 -3.33 -18.34
C THR A 146 -4.80 -2.75 -17.29
N ASP A 147 -3.93 -1.83 -17.70
CA ASP A 147 -3.07 -1.08 -16.77
C ASP A 147 -3.92 -0.34 -15.71
N ASN A 148 -5.08 0.21 -16.10
CA ASN A 148 -5.98 0.89 -15.17
C ASN A 148 -6.51 -0.03 -14.06
N ALA A 149 -6.77 -1.31 -14.37
CA ALA A 149 -7.17 -2.29 -13.37
C ALA A 149 -5.97 -2.84 -12.56
N TRP A 150 -4.75 -2.73 -13.09
CA TRP A 150 -3.52 -3.16 -12.44
C TRP A 150 -2.96 -2.12 -11.45
N PHE A 151 -3.03 -0.83 -11.77
CA PHE A 151 -2.52 0.23 -10.91
C PHE A 151 -3.09 0.19 -9.48
N PRO A 152 -4.40 -0.01 -9.25
CA PRO A 152 -4.93 -0.17 -7.90
C PRO A 152 -4.17 -1.24 -7.09
N MET A 153 -3.94 -2.41 -7.68
CA MET A 153 -3.19 -3.49 -7.01
C MET A 153 -1.77 -3.08 -6.65
N VAL A 154 -1.08 -2.35 -7.53
CA VAL A 154 0.27 -1.84 -7.22
C VAL A 154 0.23 -0.79 -6.12
N LEU A 155 -0.81 0.05 -6.10
CA LEU A 155 -0.96 1.10 -5.09
C LEU A 155 -1.38 0.53 -3.72
N HIS A 156 -2.05 -0.64 -3.71
CA HIS A 156 -2.21 -1.47 -2.52
C HIS A 156 -0.84 -1.83 -1.91
N GLU A 157 0.05 -2.40 -2.73
CA GLU A 157 1.41 -2.75 -2.28
C GLU A 157 2.23 -1.51 -1.90
N CYS A 158 1.99 -0.38 -2.56
CA CYS A 158 2.59 0.89 -2.14
C CYS A 158 2.16 1.30 -0.73
N ALA A 159 0.90 1.08 -0.36
CA ALA A 159 0.40 1.36 0.98
C ALA A 159 1.08 0.49 2.04
N HIS A 160 1.29 -0.80 1.76
CA HIS A 160 2.11 -1.66 2.61
C HIS A 160 3.56 -1.21 2.68
N GLY A 161 4.16 -0.86 1.54
CA GLY A 161 5.52 -0.29 1.49
C GLY A 161 5.66 0.94 2.38
N TYR A 162 4.67 1.84 2.35
CA TYR A 162 4.58 3.00 3.23
C TYR A 162 4.42 2.60 4.71
N GLN A 163 3.53 1.67 5.02
CA GLN A 163 3.32 1.17 6.39
C GLN A 163 4.60 0.55 6.97
N TYR A 164 5.24 -0.37 6.23
CA TYR A 164 6.50 -1.01 6.63
C TYR A 164 7.69 -0.06 6.67
N ALA A 165 7.61 1.06 5.97
CA ALA A 165 8.61 2.11 6.00
C ALA A 165 8.46 3.07 7.20
N HIS A 166 7.29 3.10 7.84
CA HIS A 166 6.97 4.11 8.82
C HIS A 166 7.58 3.77 10.19
N PRO A 167 8.30 4.70 10.87
CA PRO A 167 8.95 4.44 12.17
C PRO A 167 8.01 3.93 13.27
N TRP A 168 6.73 4.25 13.14
CA TRP A 168 5.68 3.71 14.00
C TRP A 168 5.62 2.18 13.95
N LEU A 169 5.73 1.58 12.77
CA LEU A 169 5.66 0.13 12.64
C LEU A 169 6.90 -0.53 13.24
N ASP A 170 8.07 0.09 13.09
CA ASP A 170 9.29 -0.38 13.76
C ASP A 170 9.08 -0.47 15.29
N ALA A 171 8.46 0.55 15.88
CA ALA A 171 8.14 0.55 17.31
C ALA A 171 7.16 -0.57 17.68
N LEU A 172 6.15 -0.83 16.86
CA LEU A 172 5.20 -1.92 17.09
C LEU A 172 5.87 -3.30 17.02
N LEU A 173 6.62 -3.56 15.94
CA LEU A 173 7.25 -4.86 15.68
C LEU A 173 8.43 -5.13 16.62
N ALA A 174 9.07 -4.09 17.17
CA ALA A 174 10.08 -4.23 18.21
C ALA A 174 9.51 -4.84 19.51
N HIS A 175 8.20 -4.72 19.76
CA HIS A 175 7.54 -5.29 20.93
C HIS A 175 7.02 -6.70 20.69
N ALA A 176 6.41 -6.97 19.53
CA ALA A 176 6.01 -8.31 19.12
C ALA A 176 5.74 -8.37 17.62
N LEU A 177 6.34 -9.35 16.93
CA LEU A 177 5.92 -9.74 15.58
C LEU A 177 4.59 -10.51 15.67
N PRO A 178 3.71 -10.42 14.64
CA PRO A 178 2.53 -11.27 14.56
C PRO A 178 2.91 -12.75 14.70
N MET A 179 2.18 -13.49 15.54
CA MET A 179 2.45 -14.91 15.77
C MET A 179 1.64 -15.81 14.83
N HIS A 180 0.48 -15.33 14.39
CA HIS A 180 -0.38 -16.02 13.44
C HIS A 180 -0.24 -15.41 12.05
N GLY A 181 -0.26 -16.26 11.03
CA GLY A 181 -0.25 -15.80 9.64
C GLY A 181 -1.58 -15.16 9.27
N GLU A 182 -1.53 -14.18 8.37
CA GLU A 182 -2.73 -13.51 7.83
C GLU A 182 -3.79 -14.51 7.37
N MET A 183 -3.41 -15.48 6.52
CA MET A 183 -4.33 -16.50 5.99
C MET A 183 -4.98 -17.38 7.05
N GLU A 184 -4.28 -17.63 8.16
CA GLU A 184 -4.79 -18.41 9.28
C GLU A 184 -5.89 -17.62 10.00
N LEU A 185 -5.60 -16.35 10.35
CA LEU A 185 -6.56 -15.47 11.00
C LEU A 185 -7.76 -15.17 10.11
N ALA A 186 -7.54 -14.98 8.81
CA ALA A 186 -8.59 -14.69 7.82
C ALA A 186 -9.66 -15.77 7.75
N ARG A 187 -9.32 -17.00 8.14
CA ARG A 187 -10.22 -18.16 8.09
C ARG A 187 -10.71 -18.58 9.46
N LEU A 188 -10.25 -17.94 10.53
CA LEU A 188 -10.58 -18.34 11.89
C LEU A 188 -12.08 -18.14 12.17
N HIS A 189 -12.67 -17.05 11.67
CA HIS A 189 -14.11 -16.79 11.82
C HIS A 189 -14.99 -17.89 11.21
N LEU A 190 -14.52 -18.59 10.16
CA LEU A 190 -15.25 -19.69 9.53
C LEU A 190 -15.33 -20.95 10.40
N GLN A 191 -14.54 -21.03 11.47
CA GLN A 191 -14.52 -22.18 12.38
C GLN A 191 -15.52 -22.02 13.53
N TYR A 192 -16.05 -20.81 13.74
CA TYR A 192 -16.87 -20.47 14.90
C TYR A 192 -18.09 -19.62 14.47
N ASP A 193 -19.30 -20.19 14.55
CA ASP A 193 -20.53 -19.49 14.19
C ASP A 193 -20.66 -18.13 14.89
N TRP A 194 -20.35 -18.09 16.19
CA TRP A 194 -20.40 -16.87 16.99
C TRP A 194 -19.45 -15.77 16.50
N PHE A 195 -18.31 -16.16 15.94
CA PHE A 195 -17.31 -15.22 15.45
C PHE A 195 -17.84 -14.64 14.14
N ASN A 196 -18.25 -15.50 13.20
CA ASN A 196 -18.82 -15.05 11.94
C ASN A 196 -20.05 -14.14 12.15
N GLU A 197 -20.98 -14.51 13.03
CA GLU A 197 -22.15 -13.70 13.36
C GLU A 197 -21.78 -12.30 13.88
N LEU A 198 -20.77 -12.19 14.75
CA LEU A 198 -20.32 -10.91 15.27
C LEU A 198 -19.62 -10.06 14.19
N ILE A 199 -18.85 -10.68 13.29
CA ILE A 199 -18.26 -9.98 12.13
C ILE A 199 -19.35 -9.42 11.21
N GLU A 200 -20.41 -10.19 10.94
CA GLU A 200 -21.53 -9.70 10.13
C GLU A 200 -22.27 -8.54 10.80
N VAL A 201 -22.49 -8.61 12.12
CA VAL A 201 -23.10 -7.53 12.91
C VAL A 201 -22.23 -6.27 12.89
N GLU A 202 -20.92 -6.42 13.10
CA GLU A 202 -19.96 -5.32 13.06
C GLU A 202 -19.92 -4.66 11.69
N ASN A 203 -19.75 -5.45 10.63
CA ASN A 203 -19.63 -4.91 9.27
C ASN A 203 -20.91 -4.18 8.85
N ARG A 204 -22.09 -4.74 9.17
CA ARG A 204 -23.36 -4.07 8.91
C ARG A 204 -23.48 -2.75 9.68
N ALA A 205 -23.11 -2.75 10.96
CA ALA A 205 -23.15 -1.53 11.77
C ALA A 205 -22.19 -0.44 11.25
N ILE A 206 -21.01 -0.81 10.73
CA ILE A 206 -20.10 0.16 10.10
C ILE A 206 -20.72 0.71 8.81
N LEU A 207 -21.26 -0.15 7.94
CA LEU A 207 -21.90 0.27 6.69
C LEU A 207 -23.10 1.20 6.94
N ASP A 208 -23.99 0.82 7.85
CA ASP A 208 -25.13 1.67 8.23
C ASP A 208 -24.66 3.02 8.80
N ALA A 209 -23.56 3.04 9.57
CA ALA A 209 -22.99 4.29 10.08
C ALA A 209 -22.40 5.19 8.97
N VAL A 210 -21.80 4.59 7.94
CA VAL A 210 -21.28 5.34 6.78
C VAL A 210 -22.44 5.97 5.99
N ASP A 211 -23.52 5.22 5.80
CA ASP A 211 -24.67 5.61 4.96
C ASP A 211 -25.71 6.46 5.72
N ALA A 212 -25.60 6.60 7.04
CA ALA A 212 -26.54 7.35 7.86
C ALA A 212 -26.65 8.84 7.49
N ASP A 213 -27.90 9.31 7.39
CA ASP A 213 -28.25 10.69 7.01
C ASP A 213 -27.94 11.71 8.11
N ASP A 214 -28.09 11.33 9.38
CA ASP A 214 -27.87 12.21 10.52
C ASP A 214 -26.95 11.62 11.60
N ALA A 215 -26.46 12.50 12.47
CA ALA A 215 -25.48 12.14 13.49
C ALA A 215 -26.05 11.23 14.59
N SER A 216 -27.34 11.34 14.92
CA SER A 216 -27.96 10.51 15.94
C SER A 216 -28.05 9.05 15.47
N ASP A 217 -28.49 8.86 14.23
CA ASP A 217 -28.59 7.53 13.62
C ASP A 217 -27.20 6.90 13.43
N ARG A 218 -26.27 7.64 12.83
CA ARG A 218 -24.86 7.23 12.71
C ARG A 218 -24.28 6.78 14.06
N ASN A 219 -24.46 7.60 15.10
CA ASN A 219 -23.88 7.31 16.41
C ASN A 219 -24.57 6.10 17.08
N SER A 220 -25.83 5.80 16.73
CA SER A 220 -26.49 4.56 17.15
C SER A 220 -25.82 3.33 16.54
N HIS A 221 -25.57 3.34 15.23
CA HIS A 221 -24.86 2.28 14.53
C HIS A 221 -23.42 2.11 15.03
N ILE A 222 -22.69 3.21 15.28
CA ILE A 222 -21.36 3.16 15.87
C ILE A 222 -21.36 2.49 17.26
N ARG A 223 -22.36 2.78 18.11
CA ARG A 223 -22.47 2.09 19.42
C ARG A 223 -22.68 0.58 19.25
N THR A 224 -23.50 0.16 18.29
CA THR A 224 -23.68 -1.26 17.97
C THR A 224 -22.34 -1.90 17.60
N PHE A 225 -21.60 -1.28 16.66
CA PHE A 225 -20.25 -1.73 16.26
C PHE A 225 -19.30 -1.83 17.46
N LEU A 226 -19.17 -0.77 18.27
CA LEU A 226 -18.23 -0.76 19.41
C LEU A 226 -18.59 -1.80 20.48
N MET A 227 -19.89 -2.05 20.70
CA MET A 227 -20.35 -3.08 21.64
C MET A 227 -20.08 -4.49 21.13
N SER A 228 -20.40 -4.79 19.87
CA SER A 228 -20.14 -6.11 19.28
C SER A 228 -18.65 -6.40 19.16
N ARG A 229 -17.85 -5.42 18.71
CA ARG A 229 -16.38 -5.49 18.62
C ARG A 229 -15.75 -5.83 19.97
N LYS A 230 -16.18 -5.15 21.04
CA LYS A 230 -15.71 -5.44 22.39
C LYS A 230 -16.06 -6.87 22.81
N ALA A 231 -17.32 -7.30 22.64
CA ALA A 231 -17.75 -8.64 23.02
C ALA A 231 -17.01 -9.73 22.22
N ARG A 232 -16.76 -9.49 20.93
CA ARG A 232 -16.01 -10.40 20.06
C ARG A 232 -14.57 -10.54 20.52
N LYS A 233 -13.87 -9.42 20.75
CA LYS A 233 -12.47 -9.42 21.21
C LYS A 233 -12.31 -10.05 22.59
N GLU A 234 -13.21 -9.74 23.53
CA GLU A 234 -13.21 -10.39 24.87
C GLU A 234 -13.38 -11.90 24.76
N ARG A 235 -14.25 -12.37 23.85
CA ARG A 235 -14.46 -13.80 23.62
C ARG A 235 -13.30 -14.46 22.89
N MET A 236 -12.72 -13.80 21.90
CA MET A 236 -11.51 -14.26 21.20
C MET A 236 -10.35 -14.42 22.17
N ALA A 237 -10.10 -13.45 23.05
CA ALA A 237 -9.06 -13.54 24.06
C ALA A 237 -9.25 -14.75 24.99
N GLN A 238 -10.50 -15.08 25.33
CA GLN A 238 -10.86 -16.20 26.21
C GLN A 238 -10.81 -17.56 25.52
N GLU A 239 -11.30 -17.67 24.29
CA GLU A 239 -11.46 -18.95 23.58
C GLU A 239 -10.28 -19.28 22.65
N LEU A 240 -9.48 -18.28 22.25
CA LEU A 240 -8.37 -18.41 21.30
C LEU A 240 -7.05 -17.99 21.96
N SER A 241 -6.77 -16.69 22.00
CA SER A 241 -5.62 -16.09 22.67
C SER A 241 -5.66 -14.56 22.60
N GLU A 242 -4.96 -13.88 23.51
CA GLU A 242 -4.73 -12.43 23.42
C GLU A 242 -3.91 -12.08 22.17
N GLU A 243 -3.00 -12.98 21.76
CA GLU A 243 -2.20 -12.81 20.56
C GLU A 243 -3.04 -12.85 19.28
N ALA A 244 -4.08 -13.68 19.21
CA ALA A 244 -5.00 -13.68 18.07
C ALA A 244 -5.77 -12.35 17.94
N VAL A 245 -6.13 -11.72 19.07
CA VAL A 245 -6.78 -10.39 19.06
C VAL A 245 -5.82 -9.33 18.54
N ARG A 246 -4.59 -9.28 19.06
CA ARG A 246 -3.57 -8.33 18.63
C ARG A 246 -3.21 -8.51 17.15
N ASP A 247 -3.03 -9.75 16.71
CA ASP A 247 -2.66 -10.04 15.33
C ASP A 247 -3.83 -9.69 14.37
N GLU A 248 -5.09 -9.91 14.76
CA GLU A 248 -6.25 -9.42 13.98
C GLU A 248 -6.24 -7.89 13.86
N GLU A 249 -6.02 -7.17 14.97
CA GLU A 249 -5.95 -5.70 14.97
C GLU A 249 -4.85 -5.19 14.03
N PHE A 250 -3.71 -5.88 14.01
CA PHE A 250 -2.60 -5.59 13.11
C PHE A 250 -3.00 -5.76 11.65
N TYR A 251 -3.57 -6.91 11.26
CA TYR A 251 -3.94 -7.14 9.86
C TYR A 251 -5.11 -6.28 9.40
N GLU A 252 -6.12 -6.03 10.25
CA GLU A 252 -7.21 -5.09 9.91
C GLU A 252 -6.68 -3.68 9.66
N TYR A 253 -5.69 -3.25 10.43
CA TYR A 253 -5.02 -1.99 10.22
C TYR A 253 -4.23 -1.97 8.90
N MET A 254 -3.39 -2.99 8.67
CA MET A 254 -2.53 -3.08 7.48
C MET A 254 -3.37 -3.15 6.20
N GLU A 255 -4.24 -4.14 6.12
CA GLU A 255 -5.06 -4.42 4.95
C GLU A 255 -6.17 -3.40 4.73
N GLY A 256 -6.76 -2.87 5.81
CA GLY A 256 -7.84 -1.89 5.71
C GLY A 256 -7.41 -0.62 5.01
N LEU A 257 -6.23 -0.08 5.36
CA LEU A 257 -5.70 1.10 4.70
C LEU A 257 -5.21 0.80 3.28
N ALA A 258 -4.53 -0.33 3.06
CA ALA A 258 -4.07 -0.71 1.72
C ALA A 258 -5.24 -0.87 0.74
N ARG A 259 -6.30 -1.56 1.19
CA ARG A 259 -7.57 -1.67 0.45
C ARG A 259 -8.23 -0.32 0.20
N TYR A 260 -8.17 0.59 1.17
CA TYR A 260 -8.72 1.93 1.01
C TYR A 260 -8.00 2.74 -0.07
N ILE A 261 -6.66 2.73 -0.08
CA ILE A 261 -5.86 3.37 -1.13
C ILE A 261 -6.12 2.73 -2.50
N GLU A 262 -6.17 1.39 -2.56
CA GLU A 262 -6.51 0.66 -3.78
C GLU A 262 -7.87 1.10 -4.33
N ALA A 263 -8.90 1.15 -3.48
CA ALA A 263 -10.24 1.54 -3.88
C ALA A 263 -10.29 2.97 -4.41
N GLU A 264 -9.68 3.92 -3.71
CA GLU A 264 -9.62 5.34 -4.11
C GLU A 264 -8.94 5.52 -5.47
N VAL A 265 -7.85 4.79 -5.74
CA VAL A 265 -7.19 4.78 -7.05
C VAL A 265 -8.12 4.16 -8.09
N GLY A 266 -8.77 3.03 -7.77
CA GLY A 266 -9.68 2.36 -8.69
C GLY A 266 -10.89 3.22 -9.09
N PHE A 267 -11.46 3.97 -8.14
CA PHE A 267 -12.55 4.91 -8.41
C PHE A 267 -12.09 6.07 -9.29
N ARG A 268 -10.91 6.65 -9.04
CA ARG A 268 -10.35 7.74 -9.85
C ARG A 268 -10.05 7.32 -11.28
N LEU A 269 -9.55 6.10 -11.47
CA LEU A 269 -9.28 5.52 -12.79
C LEU A 269 -10.54 5.00 -13.49
N GLY A 270 -11.68 4.98 -12.80
CA GLY A 270 -12.97 4.51 -13.31
C GLY A 270 -13.02 3.00 -13.56
N CYS A 271 -12.09 2.23 -12.97
CA CYS A 271 -12.12 0.77 -13.06
C CYS A 271 -12.92 0.13 -11.92
N TYR A 272 -13.16 0.85 -10.82
CA TYR A 272 -14.08 0.44 -9.76
C TYR A 272 -15.33 1.35 -9.72
N SER A 273 -16.45 0.83 -9.22
CA SER A 273 -17.65 1.58 -8.85
C SER A 273 -18.28 1.03 -7.58
N GLN A 274 -18.86 1.90 -6.75
CA GLN A 274 -19.47 1.49 -5.48
C GLN A 274 -20.62 0.48 -5.67
N GLU A 275 -21.36 0.58 -6.78
CA GLU A 275 -22.50 -0.29 -7.06
C GLU A 275 -22.10 -1.69 -7.54
N LYS A 276 -20.94 -1.82 -8.20
CA LYS A 276 -20.50 -3.08 -8.83
C LYS A 276 -19.46 -3.81 -7.99
N ASP A 277 -18.54 -3.06 -7.38
CA ASP A 277 -17.40 -3.60 -6.65
C ASP A 277 -17.76 -3.82 -5.17
N THR A 278 -18.88 -4.50 -4.95
CA THR A 278 -19.39 -4.75 -3.59
C THR A 278 -18.48 -5.63 -2.76
N TRP A 279 -17.56 -6.34 -3.42
CA TRP A 279 -16.54 -7.17 -2.78
C TRP A 279 -15.59 -6.34 -1.91
N LEU A 280 -15.42 -5.04 -2.17
CA LEU A 280 -14.60 -4.13 -1.36
C LEU A 280 -15.07 -4.03 0.10
N PHE A 281 -16.38 -4.20 0.33
CA PHE A 281 -17.01 -4.01 1.64
C PHE A 281 -17.74 -5.24 2.18
N ASP A 282 -17.62 -6.38 1.49
CA ASP A 282 -18.29 -7.64 1.84
C ASP A 282 -17.29 -8.63 2.47
N THR A 283 -17.52 -8.95 3.74
CA THR A 283 -16.68 -9.85 4.56
C THR A 283 -16.74 -11.31 4.13
N ASN A 284 -17.69 -11.70 3.27
CA ASN A 284 -17.78 -13.06 2.72
C ASN A 284 -17.06 -13.20 1.38
N ARG A 285 -16.85 -12.08 0.67
CA ARG A 285 -16.20 -12.05 -0.65
C ARG A 285 -14.74 -11.61 -0.58
N SER A 286 -14.39 -10.87 0.45
CA SER A 286 -13.01 -10.50 0.81
C SER A 286 -12.71 -11.04 2.21
N GLY A 287 -11.43 -11.19 2.58
CA GLY A 287 -11.09 -11.55 3.96
C GLY A 287 -11.68 -10.52 4.92
N TYR A 288 -12.29 -10.95 6.02
CA TYR A 288 -13.14 -10.03 6.81
C TYR A 288 -12.42 -8.76 7.27
N PHE A 289 -11.15 -8.86 7.66
CA PHE A 289 -10.37 -7.70 8.10
C PHE A 289 -9.99 -6.74 6.95
N PHE A 290 -10.02 -7.18 5.68
CA PHE A 290 -9.97 -6.27 4.54
C PHE A 290 -11.24 -5.43 4.48
N ALA A 291 -12.41 -6.08 4.50
CA ALA A 291 -13.70 -5.39 4.40
C ALA A 291 -13.96 -4.49 5.61
N THR A 292 -13.79 -4.99 6.83
CA THR A 292 -14.03 -4.19 8.03
C THR A 292 -13.03 -3.04 8.15
N GLY A 293 -11.74 -3.29 7.87
CA GLY A 293 -10.72 -2.25 7.83
C GLY A 293 -11.02 -1.17 6.79
N TYR A 294 -11.36 -1.56 5.55
CA TYR A 294 -11.76 -0.62 4.50
C TYR A 294 -13.00 0.21 4.90
N ASN A 295 -14.02 -0.45 5.44
CA ASN A 295 -15.25 0.23 5.86
C ASN A 295 -15.00 1.17 7.04
N LEU A 296 -14.06 0.86 7.94
CA LEU A 296 -13.62 1.77 9.00
C LEU A 296 -12.90 3.00 8.43
N MET A 297 -12.07 2.85 7.40
CA MET A 297 -11.44 3.99 6.73
C MET A 297 -12.48 4.93 6.10
N ARG A 298 -13.55 4.39 5.48
CA ARG A 298 -14.69 5.19 4.98
C ARG A 298 -15.43 5.89 6.12
N LEU A 299 -15.62 5.21 7.25
CA LEU A 299 -16.23 5.79 8.44
C LEU A 299 -15.36 6.92 9.01
N PHE A 300 -14.03 6.81 8.94
CA PHE A 300 -13.11 7.89 9.32
C PHE A 300 -13.34 9.14 8.49
N ASP A 301 -13.54 9.04 7.17
CA ASP A 301 -13.88 10.22 6.35
C ASP A 301 -15.20 10.83 6.79
N ARG A 302 -16.20 10.00 7.09
CA ARG A 302 -17.51 10.47 7.56
C ARG A 302 -17.44 11.18 8.91
N LEU A 303 -16.51 10.76 9.77
CA LEU A 303 -16.29 11.32 11.11
C LEU A 303 -15.27 12.46 11.15
N GLY A 304 -14.55 12.72 10.04
CA GLY A 304 -13.48 13.71 9.99
C GLY A 304 -12.23 13.31 10.78
N VAL A 305 -11.95 12.01 10.91
CA VAL A 305 -10.74 11.50 11.55
C VAL A 305 -9.54 11.80 10.66
N ASP A 306 -8.52 12.45 11.24
CA ASP A 306 -7.25 12.71 10.58
C ASP A 306 -6.45 11.40 10.45
N LYS A 307 -6.33 10.87 9.24
CA LYS A 307 -5.62 9.61 8.97
C LYS A 307 -4.12 9.69 9.24
N SER A 308 -3.53 10.88 9.34
CA SER A 308 -2.12 11.00 9.79
C SER A 308 -1.94 10.56 11.26
N SER A 309 -3.00 10.64 12.07
CA SER A 309 -2.97 10.22 13.48
C SER A 309 -2.84 8.70 13.67
N LEU A 310 -3.08 7.92 12.60
CA LEU A 310 -2.91 6.48 12.60
C LEU A 310 -1.45 6.10 12.90
N TYR A 311 -0.48 6.95 12.50
CA TYR A 311 0.95 6.70 12.63
C TYR A 311 1.63 7.55 13.72
N THR A 312 1.10 7.50 14.95
CA THR A 312 1.62 8.24 16.12
C THR A 312 2.47 7.36 17.04
N ASP A 313 2.88 7.80 18.24
CA ASP A 313 3.90 7.10 19.05
C ASP A 313 3.55 5.69 19.55
N SER A 314 2.30 5.24 19.40
CA SER A 314 1.85 3.91 19.86
C SER A 314 0.79 3.31 18.95
N PHE A 315 0.80 1.99 18.77
CA PHE A 315 -0.29 1.28 18.10
C PHE A 315 -1.61 1.43 18.85
N ARG A 316 -2.67 1.64 18.08
CA ARG A 316 -4.04 1.77 18.57
C ARG A 316 -4.97 1.03 17.61
N PRO A 317 -5.87 0.16 18.11
CA PRO A 317 -6.89 -0.46 17.27
C PRO A 317 -7.78 0.58 16.59
N LEU A 318 -8.26 0.28 15.37
CA LEU A 318 -9.04 1.24 14.57
C LEU A 318 -10.32 1.73 15.28
N GLU A 319 -10.95 0.89 16.11
CA GLU A 319 -12.14 1.29 16.86
C GLU A 319 -11.91 2.40 17.89
N ASP A 320 -10.67 2.61 18.34
CA ASP A 320 -10.38 3.65 19.32
C ASP A 320 -10.46 5.04 18.68
N PHE A 321 -10.07 5.16 17.42
CA PHE A 321 -10.25 6.39 16.64
C PHE A 321 -11.73 6.69 16.42
N VAL A 322 -12.55 5.67 16.15
CA VAL A 322 -14.01 5.82 16.05
C VAL A 322 -14.60 6.31 17.38
N ARG A 323 -14.19 5.70 18.50
CA ARG A 323 -14.65 6.05 19.84
C ARG A 323 -14.30 7.49 20.21
N GLU A 324 -13.07 7.91 19.92
CA GLU A 324 -12.62 9.29 20.17
C GLU A 324 -13.39 10.30 19.34
N ALA A 325 -13.58 10.04 18.04
CA ALA A 325 -14.28 10.95 17.15
C ALA A 325 -15.75 11.16 17.57
N VAL A 326 -16.43 10.11 18.02
CA VAL A 326 -17.81 10.25 18.53
C VAL A 326 -17.88 11.01 19.86
N ASN A 327 -16.87 10.88 20.73
CA ASN A 327 -16.83 11.60 22.01
C ASN A 327 -16.53 13.11 21.86
N GLN A 328 -16.01 13.54 20.70
CA GLN A 328 -15.67 14.94 20.41
C GLN A 328 -16.80 15.71 19.71
N GLN A 329 -17.86 15.02 19.26
CA GLN A 329 -19.07 15.57 18.64
C GLN A 329 -20.16 15.80 19.68
#